data_AF-A0A1Y1R6S5-F1
#
_entry.id   AF-A0A1Y1R6S5-F1
#
_cell.length_a   1.000
_cell.length_b   1.000
_cell.length_c   1.000
_cell.angle_alpha   90.00
_cell.angle_beta   90.00
_cell.angle_gamma   90.00
#
_symmetry.space_group_name_H-M   'P 1'
#
loop_
_entity.id
_entity.type
_entity.pdbx_description
1 polymer ?
#
loop_
_entity_poly.entity_id
_entity_poly.type
_entity_poly.pdbx_seq_one_letter_code
_entity_poly.pdbx_strand_id
1 'polypeptide(L)' 'MAQDIPTYENVTLLRLPACAPELNSSERLWEWMREHEQSNKAFEGYEDIVDCCCNAWNKLCSEAVRLFSLCSRQWALMQ' A
#
# COMPACT_ATOMS: atom_id res chain seq x y z
N MET A 1 -14.76 6.77 -16.75
CA MET A 1 -15.73 7.69 -16.15
C MET A 1 -15.58 7.59 -14.65
N ALA A 2 -15.41 8.70 -13.93
CA ALA A 2 -15.36 8.65 -12.46
C ALA A 2 -16.77 8.30 -11.98
N GLN A 3 -16.90 7.23 -11.19
CA GLN A 3 -18.14 6.94 -10.47
C GLN A 3 -18.39 8.06 -9.45
N ASP A 4 -19.66 8.35 -9.15
CA ASP A 4 -20.03 9.31 -8.11
C ASP A 4 -19.51 8.80 -6.75
N ILE A 5 -18.43 9.43 -6.26
CA ILE A 5 -17.84 9.08 -4.97
C ILE A 5 -18.69 9.74 -3.87
N PRO A 6 -19.20 8.98 -2.89
CA PRO A 6 -19.94 9.54 -1.77
C PRO A 6 -19.12 10.60 -1.04
N THR A 7 -19.74 11.73 -0.71
CA THR A 7 -19.13 12.75 0.15
C THR A 7 -19.27 12.36 1.62
N TYR A 8 -18.16 12.37 2.36
CA TYR A 8 -18.12 12.14 3.80
C TYR A 8 -17.66 13.42 4.50
N GLU A 9 -18.26 13.77 5.65
CA GLU A 9 -17.95 15.00 6.38
C GLU A 9 -16.52 15.04 6.95
N ASN A 10 -15.92 13.87 7.18
CA ASN A 10 -14.63 13.70 7.84
C ASN A 10 -13.56 13.03 6.96
N VAL A 11 -13.79 12.93 5.64
CA VAL A 11 -12.82 12.36 4.70
C VAL A 11 -12.57 13.35 3.58
N THR A 12 -11.32 13.82 3.49
CA THR A 12 -10.85 14.67 2.40
C THR A 12 -10.23 13.81 1.31
N LEU A 13 -10.68 13.98 0.07
CA LEU A 13 -10.09 13.31 -1.08
C LEU A 13 -8.79 14.01 -1.48
N LEU A 14 -7.67 13.28 -1.44
CA LEU A 14 -6.39 13.69 -1.99
C LEU A 14 -6.27 13.24 -3.44
N ARG A 15 -6.02 14.20 -4.34
CA ARG A 15 -5.85 13.90 -5.77
C ARG A 15 -4.43 13.42 -6.04
N LEU A 16 -4.31 12.15 -6.41
CA LEU A 16 -3.06 11.59 -6.92
C LEU A 16 -2.91 11.91 -8.42
N PRO A 17 -1.80 12.53 -8.86
CA PRO A 17 -1.52 12.71 -10.29
C PRO A 17 -1.44 11.37 -11.04
N ALA A 18 -1.89 11.36 -12.29
CA ALA A 18 -1.76 10.17 -13.14
C ALA A 18 -0.28 9.84 -13.37
N CYS A 19 0.03 8.54 -13.46
CA CYS A 19 1.38 8.03 -13.75
C CYS A 19 2.47 8.49 -12.75
N ALA A 20 2.11 8.81 -11.50
CA ALA A 20 3.04 9.20 -10.44
C ALA A 20 3.10 8.13 -9.31
N PRO A 21 3.60 6.91 -9.58
CA PRO A 21 3.66 5.84 -8.58
C PRO A 21 4.53 6.19 -7.38
N GLU A 22 5.54 7.06 -7.53
CA GLU A 22 6.39 7.57 -6.46
C GLU A 22 5.61 8.38 -5.41
N LEU A 23 4.51 9.00 -5.82
CA LEU A 23 3.64 9.75 -4.92
C LEU A 23 2.65 8.83 -4.19
N ASN A 24 2.36 7.65 -4.71
CA ASN A 24 1.42 6.70 -4.14
C ASN A 24 2.05 5.91 -2.97
N SER A 25 1.50 6.06 -1.77
CA SER A 25 1.95 5.32 -0.58
C SER A 25 1.76 3.82 -0.71
N SER A 26 0.70 3.37 -1.39
CA SER A 26 0.43 1.95 -1.62
C SER A 26 1.51 1.28 -2.48
N GLU A 27 2.16 2.00 -3.40
CA GLU A 27 3.22 1.43 -4.23
C GLU A 27 4.47 1.08 -3.42
N ARG A 28 4.82 1.88 -2.40
CA ARG A 28 5.93 1.55 -1.49
C ARG A 28 5.62 0.38 -0.57
N LEU A 29 4.37 0.26 -0.13
CA LEU A 29 3.89 -0.91 0.62
C LEU A 29 4.08 -2.19 -0.21
N TRP A 30 3.61 -2.16 -1.46
CA TRP A 30 3.74 -3.29 -2.37
C TRP A 30 5.19 -3.64 -2.71
N GLU A 31 6.04 -2.63 -2.94
CA GLU A 31 7.47 -2.83 -3.16
C GLU A 31 8.12 -3.54 -1.96
N TRP A 32 7.88 -3.06 -0.74
CA TRP A 32 8.42 -3.69 0.47
C TRP A 32 7.98 -5.15 0.62
N MET A 33 6.69 -5.43 0.47
CA MET A 33 6.16 -6.79 0.59
C MET A 33 6.75 -7.74 -0.46
N ARG A 34 6.93 -7.25 -1.70
CA ARG A 34 7.55 -8.03 -2.77
C ARG A 34 9.03 -8.34 -2.51
N GLU A 35 9.80 -7.36 -2.03
CA GLU A 35 11.23 -7.52 -1.76
C GLU A 35 11.52 -8.48 -0.60
N HIS A 36 10.61 -8.59 0.38
CA HIS A 36 10.88 -9.32 1.62
C HIS A 36 10.30 -10.74 1.62
N GLU A 37 9.02 -10.89 1.30
CA GLU A 37 8.33 -12.18 1.47
C GLU A 37 8.08 -12.92 0.16
N GLN A 38 8.19 -12.24 -0.99
CA GLN A 38 7.79 -12.79 -2.29
C GLN A 38 8.94 -12.89 -3.31
N SER A 39 10.13 -12.40 -2.97
CA SER A 39 11.25 -12.42 -3.92
C SER A 39 11.65 -13.86 -4.25
N ASN A 40 11.64 -14.21 -5.54
CA ASN A 40 12.10 -15.49 -6.06
C ASN A 40 11.38 -16.74 -5.51
N LYS A 41 10.12 -16.60 -5.06
CA LYS A 41 9.28 -17.76 -4.67
C LYS A 41 8.48 -18.30 -5.85
N ALA A 42 8.42 -19.62 -5.95
CA ALA A 42 7.42 -20.31 -6.78
C ALA A 42 6.20 -20.59 -5.91
N PHE A 43 5.00 -20.42 -6.47
CA PHE A 43 3.74 -20.63 -5.75
C PHE A 43 3.04 -21.88 -6.28
N GLU A 44 2.47 -22.67 -5.38
CA GLU A 44 1.73 -23.88 -5.76
C GLU A 44 0.36 -23.57 -6.37
N GLY A 45 -0.22 -22.42 -6.00
CA GLY A 45 -1.53 -21.99 -6.48
C GLY A 45 -1.97 -20.66 -5.89
N TYR A 46 -3.23 -20.32 -6.07
CA TYR A 46 -3.79 -19.04 -5.62
C TYR A 46 -3.71 -18.86 -4.10
N GLU A 47 -4.09 -19.88 -3.32
CA GLU A 47 -4.10 -19.78 -1.86
C GLU A 47 -2.71 -19.49 -1.30
N ASP A 48 -1.66 -20.11 -1.86
CA ASP A 48 -0.27 -19.89 -1.46
C ASP A 48 0.18 -18.43 -1.71
N ILE A 49 -0.31 -17.81 -2.79
CA ILE A 49 -0.08 -16.37 -3.05
C ILE A 49 -0.78 -15.51 -2.00
N VAL A 50 -2.04 -15.83 -1.67
CA VAL A 50 -2.83 -15.09 -0.68
C VAL A 50 -2.18 -15.19 0.69
N ASP A 51 -1.85 -16.40 1.13
CA ASP A 51 -1.18 -16.65 2.41
C ASP A 51 0.15 -15.91 2.49
N CYS A 52 0.95 -15.95 1.43
CA CYS A 52 2.20 -15.21 1.38
C CYS A 52 2.01 -13.69 1.49
N CYS A 53 1.00 -13.13 0.80
CA CYS A 53 0.63 -11.72 0.93
C CYS A 53 0.18 -11.37 2.36
N CYS A 54 -0.69 -12.19 2.96
CA CYS A 54 -1.18 -11.99 4.33
C CYS A 54 -0.04 -12.03 5.35
N ASN A 55 0.89 -12.97 5.21
CA ASN A 55 2.06 -13.06 6.08
C ASN A 55 2.94 -11.81 5.98
N ALA A 56 3.21 -11.32 4.76
CA ALA A 56 3.97 -10.09 4.53
C ALA A 56 3.31 -8.86 5.17
N TRP A 57 2.00 -8.73 4.96
CA TRP A 57 1.21 -7.65 5.52
C TRP A 57 1.22 -7.67 7.05
N ASN A 58 0.94 -8.83 7.66
CA ASN A 58 0.90 -8.99 9.11
C ASN A 58 2.26 -8.68 9.75
N LYS A 59 3.36 -9.12 9.12
CA LYS A 59 4.72 -8.79 9.55
C LYS A 59 4.96 -7.27 9.50
N LEU A 60 4.58 -6.61 8.41
CA LEU A 60 4.74 -5.16 8.31
C LEU A 60 3.88 -4.40 9.33
N CYS A 61 2.64 -4.83 9.57
CA CYS A 61 1.77 -4.24 10.58
C CYS A 61 2.33 -4.37 12.00
N SER A 62 3.10 -5.44 12.28
CA SER A 62 3.80 -5.58 13.56
C SER A 62 4.94 -4.56 13.74
N GLU A 63 5.42 -3.95 12.65
CA GLU A 63 6.48 -2.94 12.61
C GLU A 63 5.92 -1.53 12.34
N ALA A 64 5.08 -1.01 13.24
CA ALA A 64 4.36 0.25 13.05
C ALA A 64 5.23 1.43 12.55
N VAL A 65 6.43 1.61 13.13
CA VAL A 65 7.34 2.69 12.71
C VAL A 65 7.77 2.57 11.25
N ARG A 66 8.04 1.35 10.78
CA ARG A 66 8.40 1.08 9.38
C ARG A 66 7.20 1.35 8.47
N LEU A 67 6.02 0.85 8.84
CA LEU A 67 4.78 1.07 8.11
C LEU A 67 4.53 2.58 7.90
N PHE A 68 4.62 3.38 8.97
CA PHE A 68 4.46 4.82 8.90
C PHE A 68 5.51 5.48 8.01
N SER A 69 6.78 5.08 8.13
CA SER A 69 7.87 5.60 7.28
C SER A 69 7.58 5.35 5.79
N LEU A 70 7.18 4.12 5.42
CA LEU A 70 6.87 3.74 4.04
C LEU A 70 5.68 4.50 3.45
N CYS A 71 4.67 4.82 4.28
CA CYS A 71 3.43 5.44 3.82
C CYS A 71 3.43 6.97 3.94
N SER A 72 4.35 7.55 4.72
CA SER A 72 4.43 9.00 4.92
C SER A 72 4.90 9.72 3.66
N ARG A 73 4.18 10.79 3.26
CA ARG A 73 4.54 11.63 2.13
C ARG A 73 4.32 13.09 2.49
N GLN A 74 5.36 13.91 2.31
CA GLN A 74 5.29 15.33 2.62
C GLN A 74 4.18 16.04 1.84
N TRP A 75 3.95 15.65 0.57
CA TRP A 75 2.90 16.25 -0.27
C TRP A 75 1.48 15.93 0.19
N ALA A 76 1.29 14.83 0.93
CA ALA A 76 -0.02 14.37 1.40
C ALA A 76 -0.34 14.83 2.83
N LEU A 77 0.55 15.60 3.47
CA LEU A 77 0.28 16.23 4.76
C LEU A 77 -0.71 17.38 4.56
N MET A 78 -1.91 17.23 5.12
CA MET A 78 -2.89 18.30 5.18
C MET A 78 -2.49 19.33 6.24
N GLN A 79 -2.55 20.61 5.89
CA GLN A 79 -2.36 21.72 6.82
C GLN A 79 -3.65 22.08 7.56
#